data_AF-A0A660M481-F1
#
_entry.id   AF-A0A660M481-F1
#
_cell.length_a   1.000
_cell.length_b   1.000
_cell.length_c   1.000
_cell.angle_alpha   90.00
_cell.angle_beta   90.00
_cell.angle_gamma   90.00
#
_symmetry.space_group_name_H-M   'P 1'
#
loop_
_entity.id
_entity.type
_entity.pdbx_description
1 polymer ?
#
loop_
_entity_poly.entity_id
_entity_poly.type
_entity_poly.pdbx_seq_one_letter_code
_entity_poly.pdbx_strand_id
1 'polypeptide(L)'
;MKKIILAVSLIVFGAFSSTMIFSGNQAFADSCSDKGKILTFKPWYDGLTDGSCNIESPGSDTDKQAAFVWRIVLNVIDDLLQVVGYITVGYIMYGGFLMMTSIGSPDKAAHARKTILSAVIGLIVTLLSIAIVNLISSTIGL
;
A
#
# COMPACT_ATOMS: atom_id res chain seq x y z
N MET A 1 -12.57 -22.45 15.06
CA MET A 1 -11.93 -21.14 15.37
C MET A 1 -10.39 -21.22 15.43
N LYS A 2 -9.77 -22.02 16.33
CA LYS A 2 -8.29 -22.17 16.38
C LYS A 2 -7.65 -22.58 15.04
N LYS A 3 -8.29 -23.50 14.30
CA LYS A 3 -7.82 -23.98 12.99
C LYS A 3 -7.88 -22.91 11.88
N ILE A 4 -8.85 -22.01 11.96
CA ILE A 4 -9.01 -20.91 10.99
C ILE A 4 -7.98 -19.81 11.27
N ILE A 5 -7.74 -19.49 12.54
CA ILE A 5 -6.71 -18.51 12.94
C ILE A 5 -5.29 -19.00 12.56
N LEU A 6 -5.02 -20.30 12.74
CA LEU A 6 -3.76 -20.91 12.29
C LEU A 6 -3.62 -20.92 10.76
N ALA A 7 -4.70 -21.20 10.02
CA ALA A 7 -4.67 -21.16 8.55
C ALA A 7 -4.45 -19.74 8.01
N VAL A 8 -5.12 -18.73 8.59
CA VAL A 8 -4.99 -17.32 8.18
C VAL A 8 -3.59 -16.77 8.49
N SER A 9 -3.02 -17.10 9.65
CA SER A 9 -1.64 -16.70 9.98
C SER A 9 -0.60 -17.38 9.08
N LEU A 10 -0.78 -18.65 8.71
CA LEU A 10 0.07 -19.35 7.74
C LEU A 10 -0.03 -18.75 6.33
N ILE A 11 -1.21 -18.32 5.90
CA ILE A 11 -1.41 -17.63 4.61
C ILE A 11 -0.75 -16.25 4.63
N VAL A 12 -0.85 -15.51 5.74
CA VAL A 12 -0.16 -14.21 5.89
C VAL A 12 1.35 -14.40 5.87
N PHE A 13 1.92 -15.33 6.64
CA PHE A 13 3.37 -15.60 6.60
C PHE A 13 3.85 -16.15 5.25
N GLY A 14 3.07 -17.00 4.59
CA GLY A 14 3.37 -17.53 3.26
C GLY A 14 3.32 -16.46 2.17
N ALA A 15 2.36 -15.54 2.24
CA ALA A 15 2.28 -14.38 1.38
C ALA A 15 3.43 -13.38 1.65
N PHE A 16 3.81 -13.17 2.92
CA PHE A 16 4.94 -12.32 3.29
C PHE A 16 6.29 -12.83 2.74
N SER A 17 6.46 -14.14 2.54
CA SER A 17 7.66 -14.68 1.86
C SER A 17 7.62 -14.60 0.34
N SER A 18 6.43 -14.53 -0.26
CA SER A 18 6.26 -14.56 -1.72
C SER A 18 6.03 -13.17 -2.34
N THR A 19 5.83 -12.13 -1.52
CA THR A 19 5.64 -10.75 -2.01
C THR A 19 6.62 -9.71 -1.46
N MET A 20 7.80 -10.11 -0.95
CA MET A 20 8.96 -9.21 -1.05
C MET A 20 9.52 -9.19 -2.48
N ILE A 21 8.65 -9.15 -3.48
CA ILE A 21 8.90 -8.30 -4.63
C ILE A 21 8.59 -6.89 -4.11
N PHE A 22 9.53 -6.32 -3.37
CA PHE A 22 9.77 -4.88 -3.52
C PHE A 22 10.10 -4.73 -5.00
N SER A 23 9.08 -4.59 -5.83
CA SER A 23 9.25 -4.10 -7.17
C SER A 23 9.64 -2.65 -6.95
N GLY A 24 10.92 -2.46 -6.66
CA GLY A 24 11.64 -1.34 -7.21
C GLY A 24 11.50 -1.48 -8.72
N ASN A 25 10.33 -1.09 -9.25
CA ASN A 25 10.30 -0.45 -10.54
C ASN A 25 11.23 0.75 -10.37
N GLN A 26 12.51 0.51 -10.66
CA GLN A 26 13.40 1.54 -11.15
C GLN A 26 12.84 1.95 -12.51
N ALA A 27 11.69 2.63 -12.48
CA ALA A 27 11.50 3.70 -13.44
C ALA A 27 12.66 4.64 -13.13
N PHE A 28 13.56 4.76 -14.11
CA PHE A 28 14.72 5.63 -14.14
C PHE A 28 14.46 6.84 -13.25
N ALA A 29 15.17 6.89 -12.12
CA ALA A 29 15.10 8.05 -11.23
C ALA A 29 15.61 9.22 -12.06
N ASP A 30 14.68 10.00 -12.59
CA ASP A 30 15.01 11.30 -13.12
C ASP A 30 15.58 12.10 -11.94
N SER A 31 16.61 12.89 -12.19
CA SER A 31 17.49 13.48 -11.16
C SER A 31 16.75 14.44 -10.19
N CYS A 32 15.45 14.61 -10.40
CA CYS A 32 14.50 15.49 -9.75
C CYS A 32 13.59 14.76 -8.74
N SER A 33 13.30 13.47 -8.95
CA SER A 33 12.40 12.69 -8.08
C SER A 33 12.95 12.51 -6.67
N ASP A 34 14.28 12.46 -6.51
CA ASP A 34 14.94 12.30 -5.21
C ASP A 34 14.89 13.55 -4.33
N LYS A 35 14.58 14.73 -4.88
CA LYS A 35 14.51 15.98 -4.10
C LYS A 35 13.21 16.11 -3.31
N GLY A 36 12.15 15.41 -3.72
CA GLY A 36 10.81 15.52 -3.14
C GLY A 36 10.40 14.36 -2.22
N LYS A 37 11.22 13.32 -2.09
CA LYS A 37 10.90 12.16 -1.25
C LYS A 37 11.01 12.52 0.23
N ILE A 38 9.90 12.37 0.95
CA ILE A 38 9.86 12.48 2.41
C ILE A 38 9.74 11.06 2.96
N LEU A 39 10.77 10.61 3.67
CA LEU A 39 10.93 9.24 4.18
C LEU A 39 10.97 8.21 3.04
N THR A 40 9.81 7.67 2.65
CA THR A 40 9.65 6.68 1.58
C THR A 40 8.55 7.08 0.60
N PHE A 41 7.83 8.17 0.87
CA PHE A 41 6.72 8.64 0.05
C PHE A 41 7.26 9.28 -1.23
N LYS A 42 6.66 8.92 -2.35
CA LYS A 42 6.99 9.48 -3.66
C LYS A 42 6.35 10.86 -3.79
N PRO A 43 7.00 11.83 -4.44
CA PRO A 43 6.30 13.07 -4.79
C PRO A 43 5.14 12.76 -5.77
N TRP A 44 4.05 13.50 -5.65
CA TRP A 44 2.88 13.34 -6.56
C TRP A 44 3.24 13.54 -8.03
N TYR A 45 4.29 14.34 -8.30
CA TYR A 45 4.80 14.65 -9.64
C TYR A 45 5.84 13.62 -10.14
N ASP A 46 6.05 12.51 -9.44
CA ASP A 46 7.04 11.52 -9.83
C ASP A 46 6.77 10.92 -11.22
N GLY A 47 7.75 11.01 -12.12
CA GLY A 47 7.63 10.60 -13.52
C GLY A 47 6.94 11.61 -14.45
N LEU A 48 6.73 12.85 -14.00
CA LEU A 48 6.14 13.96 -14.79
C LEU A 48 7.10 15.14 -14.99
N THR A 49 8.36 14.96 -14.63
CA THR A 49 9.41 15.99 -14.76
C THR A 49 10.31 15.70 -15.94
N ASP A 50 10.82 16.75 -16.58
CA ASP A 50 11.94 16.64 -17.51
C ASP A 50 13.28 16.52 -16.76
N GLY A 51 14.36 16.23 -17.50
CA GLY A 51 15.73 16.20 -16.97
C GLY A 51 16.24 17.56 -16.42
N SER A 52 15.41 18.62 -16.45
CA SER A 52 15.66 19.95 -15.88
C SER A 52 14.78 20.25 -14.66
N CYS A 53 14.05 19.26 -14.13
CA CYS A 53 13.17 19.36 -12.96
C CYS A 53 11.99 20.33 -13.12
N ASN A 54 11.52 20.55 -14.35
CA ASN A 54 10.28 21.27 -14.60
C ASN A 54 9.15 20.27 -14.88
N ILE A 55 7.94 20.59 -14.40
CA ILE A 55 6.75 19.78 -14.66
C ILE A 55 6.40 19.93 -16.14
N GLU A 56 6.46 18.83 -16.89
CA GLU A 56 6.10 18.83 -18.30
C GLU A 56 4.57 18.93 -18.42
N SER A 57 4.09 19.99 -19.08
CA SER A 57 2.65 20.16 -19.29
C SER A 57 2.14 19.05 -20.21
N PRO A 58 1.00 18.40 -19.90
CA PRO A 58 0.42 17.45 -20.84
C PRO A 58 0.13 18.16 -22.16
N GLY A 59 0.59 17.56 -23.26
CA GLY A 59 0.32 18.07 -24.61
C GLY A 59 -1.17 18.21 -24.89
N SER A 60 -1.54 18.89 -25.98
CA SER A 60 -2.93 19.21 -26.34
C SER A 60 -3.84 18.01 -26.68
N ASP A 61 -3.34 16.79 -26.56
CA ASP A 61 -4.07 15.56 -26.84
C ASP A 61 -4.84 15.09 -25.60
N THR A 62 -6.12 14.75 -25.77
CA THR A 62 -6.99 14.29 -24.66
C THR A 62 -6.43 13.04 -23.96
N ASP A 63 -5.81 12.13 -24.71
CA ASP A 63 -5.27 10.87 -24.17
C ASP A 63 -4.02 11.11 -23.31
N LYS A 64 -3.17 12.06 -23.70
CA LYS A 64 -1.96 12.43 -22.95
C LYS A 64 -2.29 13.20 -21.67
N GLN A 65 -3.35 14.02 -21.70
CA GLN A 65 -3.89 14.65 -20.49
C GLN A 65 -4.46 13.61 -19.51
N ALA A 66 -5.23 12.64 -20.01
CA ALA A 66 -5.76 11.57 -19.16
C ALA A 66 -4.63 10.73 -18.54
N ALA A 67 -3.58 10.41 -19.31
CA ALA A 67 -2.40 9.69 -18.83
C ALA A 67 -1.66 10.43 -17.72
N PHE A 68 -1.48 11.75 -17.89
CA PHE A 68 -0.84 12.62 -16.90
C PHE A 68 -1.60 12.62 -15.57
N VAL A 69 -2.91 12.84 -15.62
CA VAL A 69 -3.77 12.81 -14.42
C VAL A 69 -3.75 11.42 -13.78
N TRP A 70 -3.85 10.36 -14.59
CA TRP A 70 -3.82 8.99 -14.09
C TRP A 70 -2.51 8.65 -13.37
N ARG A 71 -1.37 9.14 -13.86
CA ARG A 71 -0.08 8.96 -13.20
C ARG A 71 0.00 9.62 -11.84
N ILE A 72 -0.49 10.86 -11.70
CA ILE A 72 -0.58 11.53 -10.40
C ILE A 72 -1.41 10.69 -9.43
N VAL A 73 -2.57 10.22 -9.88
CA VAL A 73 -3.49 9.42 -9.05
C VAL A 73 -2.82 8.12 -8.60
N LEU A 74 -2.14 7.39 -9.50
CA LEU A 74 -1.43 6.17 -9.14
C LEU A 74 -0.34 6.41 -8.09
N ASN A 75 0.48 7.45 -8.26
CA ASN A 75 1.53 7.78 -7.28
C ASN A 75 0.94 8.10 -5.89
N VAL A 76 -0.15 8.84 -5.85
CA VAL A 76 -0.84 9.16 -4.58
C VAL A 76 -1.45 7.91 -3.94
N ILE A 77 -2.04 7.01 -4.74
CA ILE A 77 -2.59 5.75 -4.24
C ILE A 77 -1.48 4.86 -3.67
N ASP A 78 -0.34 4.73 -4.34
CA ASP A 78 0.80 3.95 -3.86
C ASP A 78 1.30 4.47 -2.51
N ASP A 79 1.41 5.78 -2.34
CA ASP A 79 1.76 6.40 -1.06
C ASP A 79 0.72 6.10 0.03
N LEU A 80 -0.58 6.18 -0.30
CA LEU A 80 -1.64 5.85 0.65
C LEU A 80 -1.61 4.38 1.05
N LEU A 81 -1.35 3.46 0.12
CA LEU A 81 -1.18 2.04 0.41
C LEU A 81 0.00 1.79 1.35
N GLN A 82 1.09 2.54 1.18
CA GLN A 82 2.22 2.49 2.10
C GLN A 82 1.85 2.98 3.51
N VAL A 83 1.09 4.08 3.62
CA VAL A 83 0.57 4.56 4.91
C VAL A 83 -0.31 3.51 5.58
N VAL A 84 -1.18 2.85 4.82
CA VAL A 84 -2.04 1.77 5.34
C VAL A 84 -1.20 0.59 5.84
N GLY A 85 -0.10 0.27 5.15
CA GLY A 85 0.86 -0.75 5.61
C GLY A 85 1.42 -0.43 7.00
N TYR A 86 1.91 0.79 7.21
CA TYR A 86 2.41 1.23 8.52
C TYR A 86 1.34 1.19 9.62
N ILE A 87 0.13 1.67 9.31
CA ILE A 87 -1.00 1.66 10.25
C ILE A 87 -1.37 0.23 10.63
N THR A 88 -1.40 -0.69 9.66
CA THR A 88 -1.74 -2.10 9.89
C THR A 88 -0.75 -2.77 10.84
N VAL A 89 0.56 -2.54 10.64
CA VAL A 89 1.59 -3.04 11.55
C VAL A 89 1.39 -2.50 12.97
N GLY A 90 1.04 -1.21 13.10
CA GLY A 90 0.72 -0.59 14.39
C GLY A 90 -0.47 -1.26 15.10
N TYR A 91 -1.55 -1.54 14.38
CA TYR A 91 -2.73 -2.22 14.95
C TYR A 91 -2.45 -3.67 15.34
N ILE A 92 -1.63 -4.40 14.56
CA ILE A 92 -1.22 -5.76 14.90
C ILE A 92 -0.37 -5.76 16.18
N MET A 93 0.59 -4.83 16.29
CA MET A 93 1.38 -4.66 17.51
C MET A 93 0.50 -4.33 18.72
N TYR A 94 -0.42 -3.37 18.59
CA TYR A 94 -1.34 -3.01 19.66
C TYR A 94 -2.22 -4.19 20.10
N GLY A 95 -2.78 -4.94 19.15
CA GLY A 95 -3.54 -6.16 19.42
C GLY A 95 -2.71 -7.25 20.10
N GLY A 96 -1.44 -7.40 19.72
CA GLY A 96 -0.49 -8.31 20.34
C GLY A 96 -0.19 -7.96 21.80
N PHE A 97 0.11 -6.69 22.08
CA PHE A 97 0.32 -6.20 23.45
C PHE A 97 -0.95 -6.36 24.30
N LEU A 98 -2.12 -6.07 23.73
CA LEU A 98 -3.39 -6.28 24.44
C LEU A 98 -3.61 -7.76 24.76
N MET A 99 -3.29 -8.70 23.85
CA MET A 99 -3.35 -10.14 24.16
C MET A 99 -2.41 -10.54 25.30
N MET A 100 -1.18 -10.01 25.32
CA MET A 100 -0.18 -10.35 26.34
C MET A 100 -0.52 -9.79 27.72
N THR A 101 -1.16 -8.61 27.78
CA THR A 101 -1.57 -7.94 29.03
C THR A 101 -2.95 -8.35 29.53
N SER A 102 -3.69 -9.19 28.80
CA SER A 102 -5.06 -9.63 29.13
C SER A 102 -5.16 -10.68 30.25
N ILE A 103 -4.09 -10.90 31.03
CA ILE A 103 -4.05 -11.93 32.07
C ILE A 103 -5.20 -11.71 33.07
N GLY A 104 -6.12 -12.68 33.13
CA GLY A 104 -7.26 -12.67 34.07
C GLY A 104 -8.57 -12.07 33.56
N SER A 105 -8.61 -11.46 32.37
CA SER A 105 -9.86 -10.90 31.81
C SER A 105 -10.15 -11.42 30.40
N PRO A 106 -11.16 -12.30 30.20
CA PRO A 106 -11.49 -12.87 28.90
C PRO A 106 -11.99 -11.81 27.90
N ASP A 107 -12.56 -10.72 28.39
CA ASP A 107 -13.05 -9.62 27.56
C ASP A 107 -11.92 -8.89 26.80
N LYS A 108 -10.82 -8.55 27.49
CA LYS A 108 -9.64 -7.94 26.85
C LYS A 108 -9.00 -8.86 25.80
N ALA A 109 -8.99 -10.18 26.07
CA ALA A 109 -8.50 -11.16 25.12
C ALA A 109 -9.41 -11.30 23.88
N ALA A 110 -10.73 -11.15 24.04
CA ALA A 110 -11.67 -11.13 22.93
C ALA A 110 -11.52 -9.85 22.09
N HIS A 111 -11.36 -8.71 22.75
CA HIS A 111 -11.13 -7.42 22.10
C HIS A 111 -9.84 -7.42 21.26
N ALA A 112 -8.74 -7.96 21.81
CA ALA A 112 -7.47 -8.06 21.10
C ALA A 112 -7.55 -8.89 19.82
N ARG A 113 -8.25 -10.04 19.88
CA ARG A 113 -8.49 -10.88 18.70
C ARG A 113 -9.32 -10.16 17.66
N LYS A 114 -10.35 -9.42 18.08
CA LYS A 114 -11.18 -8.63 17.17
C LYS A 114 -10.35 -7.56 16.46
N THR A 115 -9.50 -6.84 17.18
CA THR A 115 -8.61 -5.83 16.60
C THR A 115 -7.66 -6.43 15.55
N ILE A 116 -7.01 -7.56 15.85
CA ILE A 116 -6.13 -8.23 14.90
C ILE A 116 -6.90 -8.71 13.66
N LEU A 117 -8.08 -9.31 13.85
CA LEU A 117 -8.92 -9.76 12.73
C LEU A 117 -9.35 -8.60 11.84
N SER A 118 -9.77 -7.47 12.43
CA SER A 118 -10.13 -6.27 11.66
C SER A 118 -8.93 -5.70 10.89
N ALA A 119 -7.73 -5.70 11.47
CA ALA A 119 -6.52 -5.25 10.79
C ALA A 119 -6.16 -6.16 9.59
N VAL A 120 -6.27 -7.48 9.76
CA VAL A 120 -6.01 -8.46 8.69
C VAL A 120 -7.02 -8.33 7.55
N ILE A 121 -8.31 -8.16 7.87
CA ILE A 121 -9.34 -7.95 6.85
C ILE A 121 -9.06 -6.67 6.05
N GLY A 122 -8.69 -5.58 6.71
CA GLY A 122 -8.29 -4.33 6.05
C GLY A 122 -7.13 -4.53 5.08
N LEU A 123 -6.09 -5.27 5.50
CA LEU A 123 -4.94 -5.58 4.64
C LEU A 123 -5.36 -6.40 3.42
N ILE A 124 -6.19 -7.44 3.58
CA ILE A 124 -6.68 -8.25 2.46
C ILE A 124 -7.45 -7.39 1.45
N VAL A 125 -8.33 -6.52 1.94
CA VAL A 125 -9.10 -5.61 1.07
C VAL A 125 -8.18 -4.68 0.29
N THR A 126 -7.13 -4.15 0.93
CA THR A 126 -6.17 -3.27 0.24
C THR A 126 -5.39 -4.00 -0.86
N LEU A 127 -4.96 -5.24 -0.62
CA LEU A 127 -4.28 -6.05 -1.64
C LEU A 127 -5.20 -6.37 -2.82
N LEU A 128 -6.48 -6.64 -2.56
CA LEU A 128 -7.48 -6.85 -3.62
C LEU A 128 -7.75 -5.57 -4.42
N SER A 129 -7.71 -4.40 -3.77
CA SER A 129 -7.90 -3.12 -4.44
C SER A 129 -6.84 -2.86 -5.52
N ILE A 130 -5.58 -3.23 -5.26
CA ILE A 130 -4.48 -3.05 -6.22
C ILE A 130 -4.74 -3.84 -7.50
N ALA A 131 -5.22 -5.08 -7.37
CA ALA A 131 -5.56 -5.90 -8.53
C ALA A 131 -6.64 -5.27 -9.40
N ILE A 132 -7.63 -4.59 -8.78
CA ILE A 132 -8.69 -3.89 -9.49
C ILE A 132 -8.13 -2.65 -10.22
N VAL A 133 -7.29 -1.85 -9.55
CA VAL A 133 -6.67 -0.67 -10.16
C VAL A 133 -5.80 -1.06 -11.37
N ASN A 134 -5.02 -2.12 -11.24
CA ASN A 134 -4.18 -2.64 -12.32
C ASN A 134 -5.00 -3.20 -13.50
N LEU A 135 -6.14 -3.82 -13.21
CA LEU A 135 -7.05 -4.29 -14.26
C LEU A 135 -7.64 -3.10 -15.01
N ILE A 136 -8.07 -2.06 -14.29
CA ILE A 136 -8.57 -0.83 -14.92
C ILE A 136 -7.46 -0.21 -15.79
N SER A 137 -6.26 0.02 -15.26
CA SER A 137 -5.16 0.61 -16.02
C SER A 137 -4.82 -0.19 -17.28
N SER A 138 -4.84 -1.52 -17.20
CA SER A 138 -4.63 -2.39 -18.36
C SER A 138 -5.75 -2.30 -19.41
N THR A 139 -6.98 -2.01 -18.99
CA THR A 139 -8.15 -1.97 -19.90
C THR A 139 -8.24 -0.63 -20.63
N ILE A 140 -7.82 0.47 -20.00
CA ILE A 140 -7.72 1.79 -20.64
C ILE A 140 -6.49 1.94 -21.56
N GLY A 141 -5.65 0.91 -21.68
CA GLY A 141 -4.57 0.87 -22.69
C GLY A 141 -3.48 1.92 -22.47
N LEU A 142 -3.13 2.19 -21.21
CA LEU A 142 -1.98 3.02 -20.83
C LEU A 142 -0.79 2.18 -20.36
#